data_AF-A0A397TP41-F1
#
_entry.id   AF-A0A397TP41-F1
#
_cell.length_a   1.000
_cell.length_b   1.000
_cell.length_c   1.000
_cell.angle_alpha   90.00
_cell.angle_beta   90.00
_cell.angle_gamma   90.00
#
_symmetry.space_group_name_H-M   'P 1'
#
loop_
_entity.id
_entity.type
_entity.pdbx_description
1 polymer ?
#
loop_
_entity_poly.entity_id
_entity_poly.type
_entity_poly.pdbx_seq_one_letter_code
_entity_poly.pdbx_strand_id
1 'polypeptide(L)'
;MSLASNDRKNDTSCDADHGTSSSDSRDVDRKKIGRKGDGIFRLKGDRLEFGAIEAGRKWEDRNGRKYITDSLKLSKMLRDMLVVLIAKCKGNEQIAKQLQTVGMLHSGNRFQLLTMDVPMGYICRAQRLDFYEVAGRINDPLLAFVIKDVLRAKAIH
;
A
#
# COMPACT_ATOMS: atom_id res chain seq x y z
N MET A 1 4.34 -11.27 44.92
CA MET A 1 4.17 -11.80 43.56
C MET A 1 2.70 -12.08 43.36
N SER A 2 2.05 -11.38 42.43
CA SER A 2 0.64 -11.60 42.09
C SER A 2 0.51 -11.50 40.58
N LEU A 3 -0.01 -12.57 39.98
CA LEU A 3 -0.38 -12.67 38.57
C LEU A 3 -1.75 -11.99 38.44
N ALA A 4 -1.80 -10.89 37.69
CA ALA A 4 -3.05 -10.25 37.31
C ALA A 4 -3.34 -10.54 35.83
N SER A 5 -4.34 -11.38 35.62
CA SER A 5 -5.14 -11.48 34.39
C SER A 5 -5.69 -10.11 34.01
N ASN A 6 -5.84 -9.84 32.71
CA ASN A 6 -6.79 -8.83 32.24
C ASN A 6 -7.36 -9.22 30.87
N ASP A 7 -8.59 -9.73 30.94
CA ASP A 7 -9.56 -9.85 29.87
C ASP A 7 -9.81 -8.50 29.18
N ARG A 8 -9.99 -8.52 27.85
CA ARG A 8 -10.68 -7.44 27.13
C ARG A 8 -11.78 -8.01 26.22
N LYS A 9 -12.99 -7.61 26.60
CA LYS A 9 -14.34 -7.90 26.10
C LYS A 9 -14.51 -7.85 24.58
N ASN A 10 -15.19 -8.87 24.07
CA ASN A 10 -15.96 -8.83 22.83
C ASN A 10 -17.35 -8.25 23.15
N ASP A 11 -17.65 -7.06 22.62
CA ASP A 11 -19.01 -6.54 22.62
C ASP A 11 -19.63 -6.79 21.24
N THR A 12 -20.34 -7.91 21.12
CA THR A 12 -21.38 -8.13 20.12
C THR A 12 -22.68 -7.52 20.65
N SER A 13 -23.22 -6.52 19.95
CA SER A 13 -24.64 -6.20 20.01
C SER A 13 -25.24 -6.33 18.62
N CYS A 14 -26.42 -6.91 18.61
CA CYS A 14 -27.19 -7.46 17.53
C CYS A 14 -28.31 -6.50 17.16
N ASP A 15 -28.48 -6.23 15.87
CA ASP A 15 -29.75 -5.80 15.31
C ASP A 15 -29.98 -6.60 14.03
N ALA A 16 -31.03 -7.41 14.05
CA ALA A 16 -31.52 -8.19 12.93
C ALA A 16 -32.56 -7.35 12.19
N ASP A 17 -32.41 -7.20 10.87
CA ASP A 17 -33.48 -6.73 10.00
C ASP A 17 -33.65 -7.69 8.81
N HIS A 18 -34.91 -7.94 8.44
CA HIS A 18 -35.36 -9.06 7.62
C HIS A 18 -35.91 -8.56 6.27
N GLY A 19 -35.43 -9.15 5.16
CA GLY A 19 -35.91 -8.95 3.78
C GLY A 19 -35.14 -7.86 3.01
N THR A 20 -34.63 -8.03 1.78
CA THR A 20 -35.08 -8.82 0.62
C THR A 20 -33.89 -9.01 -0.33
N SER A 21 -33.82 -10.16 -1.00
CA SER A 21 -32.77 -10.53 -1.96
C SER A 21 -32.58 -9.55 -3.12
N SER A 22 -31.38 -8.97 -3.26
CA SER A 22 -30.87 -8.47 -4.55
C SER A 22 -29.32 -8.44 -4.54
N SER A 23 -28.73 -9.22 -5.46
CA SER A 23 -27.31 -9.27 -5.85
C SER A 23 -26.26 -8.96 -4.76
N ASP A 24 -25.82 -10.00 -4.06
CA ASP A 24 -24.74 -9.98 -3.07
C ASP A 24 -23.38 -9.71 -3.74
N SER A 25 -23.14 -8.46 -4.16
CA SER A 25 -21.78 -7.94 -4.30
C SER A 25 -21.26 -7.72 -2.88
N ARG A 26 -20.76 -8.79 -2.26
CA ARG A 26 -20.00 -8.69 -1.00
C ARG A 26 -19.00 -7.56 -1.18
N ASP A 27 -19.23 -6.45 -0.48
CA ASP A 27 -18.29 -5.35 -0.45
C ASP A 27 -17.05 -5.92 0.24
N VAL A 28 -16.06 -6.32 -0.57
CA VAL A 28 -14.82 -6.96 -0.10
C VAL A 28 -13.95 -5.86 0.49
N ASP A 29 -14.45 -5.27 1.56
CA ASP A 29 -13.76 -4.29 2.34
C ASP A 29 -12.55 -5.00 2.95
N ARG A 30 -11.35 -4.51 2.62
CA ARG A 30 -10.12 -5.12 3.11
C ARG A 30 -10.18 -5.16 4.64
N LYS A 31 -10.14 -6.37 5.22
CA LYS A 31 -9.91 -6.48 6.66
C LYS A 31 -8.57 -5.81 6.97
N LYS A 32 -8.54 -4.88 7.93
CA LYS A 32 -7.31 -4.25 8.43
C LYS A 32 -6.46 -5.27 9.19
N ILE A 33 -5.91 -6.23 8.47
CA ILE A 33 -5.05 -7.30 8.98
C ILE A 33 -3.66 -7.05 8.41
N GLY A 34 -2.63 -7.31 9.22
CA GLY A 34 -1.23 -7.07 8.86
C GLY A 34 -0.62 -5.85 9.57
N ARG A 35 0.62 -5.53 9.19
CA ARG A 35 1.38 -4.42 9.79
C ARG A 35 0.83 -3.07 9.29
N LYS A 36 0.62 -2.13 10.20
CA LYS A 36 0.22 -0.75 9.88
C LYS A 36 1.43 -0.01 9.32
N GLY A 37 1.36 0.40 8.05
CA GLY A 37 2.35 1.30 7.46
C GLY A 37 2.19 2.74 7.96
N ASP A 38 3.16 3.59 7.66
CA ASP A 38 3.20 4.98 8.11
C ASP A 38 2.23 5.88 7.35
N GLY A 39 1.89 5.52 6.10
CA GLY A 39 0.90 6.23 5.29
C GLY A 39 0.17 5.33 4.31
N ILE A 40 -1.02 5.76 3.87
CA ILE A 40 -1.86 5.06 2.89
C ILE A 40 -2.42 6.08 1.91
N PHE A 41 -2.35 5.77 0.62
CA PHE A 41 -3.07 6.48 -0.45
C PHE A 41 -4.43 5.85 -0.65
N ARG A 42 -5.49 6.65 -0.49
CA ARG A 42 -6.87 6.20 -0.53
C ARG A 42 -7.75 7.25 -1.21
N LEU A 43 -8.80 6.80 -1.91
CA LEU A 43 -9.79 7.69 -2.50
C LEU A 43 -10.57 8.41 -1.39
N LYS A 44 -10.73 9.74 -1.51
CA LYS A 44 -11.48 10.53 -0.52
C LYS A 44 -12.95 10.08 -0.49
N GLY A 45 -13.43 9.67 0.67
CA GLY A 45 -14.82 9.21 0.86
C GLY A 45 -15.07 7.73 0.59
N ASP A 46 -14.06 6.98 0.13
CA ASP A 46 -14.10 5.52 -0.03
C ASP A 46 -13.01 4.88 0.85
N ARG A 47 -13.11 3.57 1.10
CA ARG A 47 -12.07 2.75 1.73
C ARG A 47 -11.07 2.18 0.72
N LEU A 48 -11.22 2.48 -0.57
CA LEU A 48 -10.36 1.98 -1.64
C LEU A 48 -8.94 2.57 -1.58
N GLU A 49 -7.95 1.70 -1.42
CA GLU A 49 -6.53 2.03 -1.25
C GLU A 49 -5.75 1.72 -2.53
N PHE A 50 -4.79 2.58 -2.90
CA PHE A 50 -4.00 2.47 -4.14
C PHE A 50 -2.49 2.50 -3.88
N GLY A 51 -2.09 2.62 -2.62
CA GLY A 51 -0.69 2.66 -2.27
C GLY A 51 -0.42 2.98 -0.81
N ALA A 52 0.85 2.99 -0.45
CA ALA A 52 1.28 3.13 0.94
C ALA A 52 2.64 3.82 1.06
N ILE A 53 2.95 4.25 2.28
CA ILE A 53 4.21 4.87 2.67
C ILE A 53 4.79 4.10 3.87
N GLU A 54 6.10 3.84 3.84
CA GLU A 54 6.86 3.36 4.99
C GLU A 54 8.11 4.23 5.14
N ALA A 55 8.41 4.64 6.37
CA ALA A 55 9.45 5.60 6.71
C ALA A 55 10.40 5.06 7.79
N GLY A 56 11.68 4.99 7.44
CA GLY A 56 12.79 4.71 8.34
C GLY A 56 13.47 6.00 8.80
N ARG A 57 13.87 6.06 10.08
CA ARG A 57 14.62 7.22 10.60
C ARG A 57 16.06 7.29 10.07
N LYS A 58 16.70 6.13 9.85
CA LYS A 58 18.11 6.02 9.45
C LYS A 58 18.22 5.32 8.10
N TRP A 59 19.15 5.78 7.29
CA TRP A 59 19.63 5.07 6.12
C TRP A 59 20.97 4.42 6.46
N GLU A 60 21.05 3.11 6.29
CA GLU A 60 22.32 2.36 6.40
C GLU A 60 22.88 2.22 4.99
N ASP A 61 22.25 1.37 4.18
CA ASP A 61 22.49 1.18 2.76
C ASP A 61 21.34 0.33 2.16
N ARG A 62 21.52 -0.15 0.91
CA ARG A 62 20.56 -1.03 0.22
C ARG A 62 20.46 -2.43 0.82
N ASN A 63 21.43 -2.84 1.64
CA ASN A 63 21.46 -4.12 2.35
C ASN A 63 21.06 -3.97 3.82
N GLY A 64 20.78 -2.75 4.26
CA GLY A 64 20.39 -2.42 5.61
C GLY A 64 19.15 -3.18 6.03
N ARG A 65 19.20 -3.77 7.22
CA ARG A 65 18.11 -4.63 7.74
C ARG A 65 16.79 -3.87 7.77
N LYS A 66 16.83 -2.59 8.15
CA LYS A 66 15.65 -1.72 8.21
C LYS A 66 15.03 -1.52 6.83
N TYR A 67 15.82 -1.15 5.82
CA TYR A 67 15.37 -0.97 4.44
C TYR A 67 14.76 -2.26 3.85
N ILE A 68 15.44 -3.41 3.99
CA ILE A 68 14.94 -4.69 3.48
C ILE A 68 13.61 -5.03 4.15
N THR A 69 13.54 -4.91 5.47
CA THR A 69 12.34 -5.23 6.24
C THR A 69 11.17 -4.33 5.86
N ASP A 70 11.39 -3.01 5.84
CA ASP A 70 10.36 -2.02 5.54
C ASP A 70 9.87 -2.12 4.09
N SER A 71 10.78 -2.35 3.14
CA SER A 71 10.41 -2.56 1.76
C SER A 71 9.61 -3.85 1.54
N LEU A 72 9.92 -4.93 2.25
CA LEU A 72 9.12 -6.16 2.19
C LEU A 72 7.73 -5.97 2.81
N LYS A 73 7.62 -5.22 3.91
CA LYS A 73 6.31 -4.84 4.46
C LYS A 73 5.50 -4.05 3.43
N LEU A 74 6.13 -3.04 2.83
CA LEU A 74 5.50 -2.20 1.81
C LEU A 74 5.01 -3.05 0.63
N SER A 75 5.84 -3.93 0.07
CA SER A 75 5.44 -4.83 -1.02
C SER A 75 4.24 -5.71 -0.66
N LYS A 76 4.15 -6.21 0.58
CA LYS A 76 2.99 -7.00 1.03
C LYS A 76 1.72 -6.16 1.09
N MET A 77 1.81 -4.94 1.64
CA MET A 77 0.67 -4.02 1.66
C MET A 77 0.19 -3.67 0.25
N LEU A 78 1.11 -3.35 -0.66
CA LEU A 78 0.78 -3.05 -2.06
C LEU A 78 0.08 -4.23 -2.75
N ARG A 79 0.56 -5.46 -2.52
CA ARG A 79 -0.08 -6.67 -3.03
C ARG A 79 -1.51 -6.82 -2.53
N ASP A 80 -1.71 -6.67 -1.21
CA ASP A 80 -3.03 -6.81 -0.61
C ASP A 80 -4.01 -5.75 -1.14
N MET A 81 -3.54 -4.51 -1.35
CA MET A 81 -4.33 -3.44 -1.99
C MET A 81 -4.65 -3.77 -3.45
N LEU A 82 -3.67 -4.26 -4.21
CA LEU A 82 -3.84 -4.60 -5.62
C LEU A 82 -4.85 -5.72 -5.84
N VAL A 83 -4.85 -6.75 -4.99
CA VAL A 83 -5.84 -7.84 -5.04
C VAL A 83 -7.27 -7.31 -4.85
N VAL A 84 -7.46 -6.37 -3.91
CA VAL A 84 -8.78 -5.74 -3.69
C VAL A 84 -9.19 -4.90 -4.90
N LEU A 85 -8.27 -4.14 -5.49
CA LEU A 85 -8.53 -3.36 -6.71
C LEU A 85 -8.94 -4.26 -7.88
N ILE A 86 -8.22 -5.37 -8.11
CA ILE A 86 -8.54 -6.35 -9.16
C ILE A 86 -9.92 -6.97 -8.92
N ALA A 87 -10.26 -7.31 -7.67
CA ALA A 87 -11.57 -7.84 -7.34
C ALA A 87 -12.70 -6.85 -7.68
N LYS A 88 -12.48 -5.55 -7.47
CA LYS A 88 -13.45 -4.50 -7.85
C LYS A 88 -13.62 -4.34 -9.37
N CYS A 89 -12.70 -4.85 -10.19
CA CYS A 89 -12.86 -4.86 -11.66
C CYS A 89 -13.88 -5.88 -12.17
N LYS A 90 -14.48 -6.72 -11.31
CA LYS A 90 -15.55 -7.68 -11.66
C LYS A 90 -15.22 -8.57 -12.88
N GLY A 91 -13.97 -9.02 -12.99
CA GLY A 91 -13.54 -9.89 -14.09
C GLY A 91 -13.18 -9.17 -15.39
N ASN A 92 -13.22 -7.83 -15.44
CA ASN A 92 -12.69 -7.09 -16.57
C ASN A 92 -11.15 -7.16 -16.56
N GLU A 93 -10.61 -8.16 -17.25
CA GLU A 93 -9.17 -8.40 -17.34
C GLU A 93 -8.41 -7.23 -17.98
N GLN A 94 -9.03 -6.51 -18.92
CA GLN A 94 -8.38 -5.40 -19.61
C GLN A 94 -8.07 -4.27 -18.64
N ILE A 95 -9.02 -3.92 -17.77
CA ILE A 95 -8.82 -2.93 -16.71
C ILE A 95 -7.88 -3.48 -15.65
N ALA A 96 -8.05 -4.74 -15.23
CA ALA A 96 -7.24 -5.34 -14.18
C ALA A 96 -5.74 -5.37 -14.52
N LYS A 97 -5.38 -5.59 -15.79
CA LYS A 97 -4.00 -5.58 -16.28
C LYS A 97 -3.36 -4.17 -16.29
N GLN A 98 -4.18 -3.11 -16.29
CA GLN A 98 -3.73 -1.73 -16.22
C GLN A 98 -3.59 -1.22 -14.77
N LEU A 99 -4.06 -2.00 -13.78
CA LEU A 99 -3.97 -1.59 -12.38
C LEU A 99 -2.53 -1.66 -11.88
N GLN A 100 -2.15 -0.60 -11.16
CA GLN A 100 -0.89 -0.52 -10.46
C GLN A 100 -1.10 0.10 -9.07
N THR A 101 -0.39 -0.41 -8.07
CA THR A 101 -0.29 0.21 -6.76
C THR A 101 1.09 0.82 -6.56
N VAL A 102 1.16 1.90 -5.79
CA VAL A 102 2.37 2.71 -5.64
C VAL A 102 2.80 2.78 -4.18
N GLY A 103 4.07 2.47 -3.92
CA GLY A 103 4.69 2.55 -2.61
C GLY A 103 5.74 3.64 -2.55
N MET A 104 5.75 4.39 -1.46
CA MET A 104 6.82 5.33 -1.14
C MET A 104 7.62 4.78 0.04
N LEU A 105 8.92 4.56 -0.18
CA LEU A 105 9.83 4.18 0.87
C LEU A 105 10.76 5.35 1.18
N HIS A 106 10.73 5.80 2.42
CA HIS A 106 11.56 6.87 2.90
C HIS A 106 12.52 6.33 3.95
N SER A 107 13.79 6.75 3.96
CA SER A 107 14.77 6.36 4.98
C SER A 107 15.83 7.44 5.13
N GLY A 108 15.87 8.10 6.29
CA GLY A 108 16.77 9.26 6.48
C GLY A 108 16.40 10.39 5.52
N ASN A 109 17.31 10.77 4.64
CA ASN A 109 17.08 11.71 3.53
C ASN A 109 16.96 11.01 2.17
N ARG A 110 16.77 9.68 2.15
CA ARG A 110 16.61 8.89 0.93
C ARG A 110 15.15 8.56 0.68
N PHE A 111 14.77 8.62 -0.58
CA PHE A 111 13.45 8.29 -1.09
C PHE A 111 13.57 7.27 -2.21
N GLN A 112 12.67 6.29 -2.22
CA GLN A 112 12.53 5.33 -3.31
C GLN A 112 11.05 5.09 -3.60
N LEU A 113 10.72 5.06 -4.87
CA LEU A 113 9.39 4.66 -5.33
C LEU A 113 9.36 3.16 -5.64
N LEU A 114 8.28 2.51 -5.25
CA LEU A 114 7.96 1.15 -5.63
C LEU A 114 6.64 1.15 -6.41
N THR A 115 6.55 0.33 -7.43
CA THR A 115 5.29 0.04 -8.12
C THR A 115 5.02 -1.45 -8.11
N MET A 116 3.74 -1.81 -8.10
CA MET A 116 3.32 -3.20 -8.20
C MET A 116 2.14 -3.36 -9.14
N ASP A 117 2.27 -4.27 -10.10
CA ASP A 117 1.26 -4.61 -11.10
C ASP A 117 1.08 -6.13 -11.24
N VAL A 118 0.06 -6.55 -11.99
CA VAL A 118 -0.22 -7.95 -12.33
C VAL A 118 -0.33 -8.08 -13.86
N PRO A 119 0.79 -8.31 -14.58
CA PRO A 119 0.78 -8.27 -16.04
C PRO A 119 -0.01 -9.44 -16.68
N MET A 120 0.03 -10.63 -16.06
CA MET A 120 -0.55 -11.87 -16.62
C MET A 120 -1.51 -12.58 -15.65
N GLY A 121 -2.19 -11.83 -14.78
CA GLY A 121 -3.25 -12.34 -13.88
C GLY A 121 -2.79 -13.12 -12.64
N TYR A 122 -1.71 -13.90 -12.73
CA TYR A 122 -1.27 -14.78 -11.62
C TYR A 122 -0.09 -14.22 -10.81
N ILE A 123 0.85 -13.53 -11.46
CA ILE A 123 2.09 -13.06 -10.84
C ILE A 123 1.98 -11.57 -10.54
N CYS A 124 2.21 -11.18 -9.28
CA CYS A 124 2.45 -9.79 -8.93
C CYS A 124 3.93 -9.44 -9.17
N ARG A 125 4.20 -8.39 -9.92
CA ARG A 125 5.57 -7.90 -10.16
C ARG A 125 5.79 -6.63 -9.35
N ALA A 126 6.81 -6.64 -8.50
CA ALA A 126 7.25 -5.46 -7.76
C ALA A 126 8.46 -4.83 -8.47
N GLN A 127 8.34 -3.58 -8.89
CA GLN A 127 9.44 -2.81 -9.45
C GLN A 127 9.88 -1.75 -8.46
N ARG A 128 11.19 -1.66 -8.22
CA ARG A 128 11.81 -0.62 -7.40
C ARG A 128 12.49 0.36 -8.33
N LEU A 129 12.13 1.63 -8.22
CA LEU A 129 12.79 2.70 -8.95
C LEU A 129 14.10 3.09 -8.23
N ASP A 130 14.84 4.01 -8.82
CA ASP A 130 16.09 4.49 -8.25
C ASP A 130 15.88 5.24 -6.92
N PHE A 131 16.96 5.32 -6.15
CA PHE A 131 17.00 6.11 -4.93
C PHE A 131 17.30 7.56 -5.24
N TYR A 132 16.59 8.45 -4.56
CA TYR A 132 16.79 9.88 -4.60
C TYR A 132 17.15 10.39 -3.21
N GLU A 133 18.09 11.33 -3.13
CA GLU A 133 18.42 12.07 -1.92
C GLU A 133 17.57 13.34 -1.79
N VAL A 134 16.50 13.26 -1.01
CA VAL A 134 15.59 14.38 -0.79
C VAL A 134 16.22 15.26 0.29
N ALA A 135 16.75 16.42 -0.12
CA ALA A 135 17.39 17.42 0.73
C ALA A 135 18.86 17.18 1.13
N GLY A 136 19.70 16.71 0.21
CA GLY A 136 21.15 16.89 0.34
C GLY A 136 21.59 18.36 0.16
N ARG A 137 20.89 19.10 -0.72
CA ARG A 137 21.06 20.54 -1.00
C ARG A 137 19.71 21.15 -1.43
N ILE A 138 19.42 22.39 -1.04
CA ILE A 138 18.13 23.09 -1.32
C ILE A 138 17.93 23.40 -2.82
N ASN A 139 19.01 23.47 -3.60
CA ASN A 139 19.00 23.86 -5.03
C ASN A 139 19.07 22.66 -5.99
N ASP A 140 18.81 21.46 -5.52
CA ASP A 140 18.97 20.24 -6.31
C ASP A 140 17.68 19.93 -7.10
N PRO A 141 17.75 19.62 -8.42
CA PRO A 141 16.59 19.16 -9.20
C PRO A 141 15.94 17.87 -8.65
N LEU A 142 16.50 17.27 -7.60
CA LEU A 142 15.99 16.06 -6.97
C LEU A 142 14.55 16.14 -6.48
N LEU A 143 14.06 17.31 -6.03
CA LEU A 143 12.63 17.45 -5.75
C LEU A 143 11.79 17.30 -7.03
N ALA A 144 12.27 17.86 -8.15
CA ALA A 144 11.62 17.70 -9.44
C ALA A 144 11.71 16.25 -9.96
N PHE A 145 12.76 15.49 -9.65
CA PHE A 145 12.85 14.06 -9.97
C PHE A 145 11.90 13.21 -9.12
N VAL A 146 11.77 13.49 -7.82
CA VAL A 146 10.77 12.84 -6.96
C VAL A 146 9.36 13.13 -7.46
N ILE A 147 9.06 14.41 -7.77
CA ILE A 147 7.78 14.81 -8.35
C ILE A 147 7.57 14.13 -9.71
N LYS A 148 8.60 14.08 -10.57
CA LYS A 148 8.55 13.40 -11.87
C LYS A 148 8.26 11.91 -11.72
N ASP A 149 8.86 11.21 -10.77
CA ASP A 149 8.62 9.78 -10.58
C ASP A 149 7.24 9.51 -9.97
N VAL A 150 6.76 10.37 -9.06
CA VAL A 150 5.36 10.36 -8.61
C VAL A 150 4.40 10.62 -9.77
N LEU A 151 4.74 11.54 -10.67
CA LEU A 151 3.95 11.81 -11.88
C LEU A 151 4.06 10.68 -12.92
N ARG A 152 5.20 9.98 -13.03
CA ARG A 152 5.37 8.80 -13.88
C ARG A 152 4.50 7.65 -13.41
N ALA A 153 4.38 7.44 -12.10
CA ALA A 153 3.44 6.47 -11.56
C ALA A 153 1.98 6.79 -11.93
N LYS A 154 1.66 8.05 -12.26
CA LYS A 154 0.35 8.45 -12.80
C LYS A 154 0.21 8.24 -14.31
N ALA A 155 1.32 8.10 -15.05
CA ALA A 155 1.36 8.26 -16.51
C ALA A 155 1.60 6.98 -17.33
N ILE A 156 1.45 5.79 -16.74
CA ILE A 156 1.69 4.54 -17.49
C ILE A 156 0.44 4.17 -18.31
N HIS A 157 0.69 3.98 -19.61
CA HIS A 157 -0.22 3.86 -20.77
C HIS A 157 -1.24 2.71 -20.73
#